data_AF-A0A1D1VEP6-F1
#
_entry.id   AF-A0A1D1VEP6-F1
#
_cell.length_a   1.000
_cell.length_b   1.000
_cell.length_c   1.000
_cell.angle_alpha   90.00
_cell.angle_beta   90.00
_cell.angle_gamma   90.00
#
_symmetry.space_group_name_H-M   'P 1'
#
loop_
_entity.id
_entity.type
_entity.pdbx_description
1 polymer ?
#
loop_
_entity_poly.entity_id
_entity_poly.type
_entity_poly.pdbx_seq_one_letter_code
_entity_poly.pdbx_strand_id
1 'polypeptide(L)'
;MPINNNSDVAEAGGTHWSLLVYHRTNNTYYHLDSWNEHNRHHAHFTANQMEKVLNAPERPNFESIEVPPQHNGYDCGMYVMCFSELLCHQYLSNSKVDLSSVTPEFVAEKRQKIYDQILHLREIM
;
A
#
# COMPACT_ATOMS: atom_id res chain seq x y z
N MET A 1 -3.89 -0.99 3.99
CA MET A 1 -3.03 -1.12 5.17
C MET A 1 -1.58 -1.14 4.74
N PRO A 2 -0.73 -0.22 5.22
CA PRO A 2 0.71 -0.29 4.98
C PRO A 2 1.31 -1.49 5.73
N ILE A 3 2.10 -2.30 5.04
CA ILE A 3 2.79 -3.48 5.58
C ILE A 3 4.29 -3.20 5.60
N ASN A 4 4.93 -3.48 6.72
CA ASN A 4 6.36 -3.36 6.92
C ASN A 4 6.98 -4.73 7.25
N ASN A 5 8.24 -4.95 6.86
CA ASN A 5 8.95 -6.19 7.12
C ASN A 5 9.67 -6.27 8.47
N ASN A 6 9.46 -5.32 9.38
CA ASN A 6 9.98 -5.44 10.73
C ASN A 6 9.35 -6.63 11.44
N SER A 7 10.17 -7.60 11.84
CA SER A 7 9.74 -8.80 12.56
C SER A 7 9.64 -8.61 14.07
N ASP A 8 10.27 -7.55 14.61
CA ASP A 8 10.24 -7.24 16.03
C ASP A 8 9.44 -5.96 16.29
N VAL A 9 8.30 -6.11 16.96
CA VAL A 9 7.43 -4.98 17.32
C VAL A 9 7.94 -4.19 18.53
N ALA A 10 8.90 -4.73 19.28
CA ALA A 10 9.51 -4.08 20.44
C ALA A 10 10.65 -3.14 20.05
N GLU A 11 11.21 -3.29 18.85
CA GLU A 11 12.32 -2.47 18.35
C GLU A 11 11.92 -1.69 17.10
N ALA A 12 12.45 -0.48 16.96
CA ALA A 12 12.31 0.29 15.74
C ALA A 12 13.10 -0.39 14.61
N GLY A 13 12.45 -0.64 13.48
CA GLY A 13 13.07 -1.35 12.38
C GLY A 13 12.21 -1.41 11.12
N GLY A 14 12.60 -2.30 10.21
CA GLY A 14 11.98 -2.48 8.91
C GLY A 14 12.65 -1.66 7.81
N THR A 15 12.76 -2.26 6.63
CA THR A 15 13.47 -1.72 5.47
C THR A 15 12.57 -1.53 4.26
N HIS A 16 11.40 -2.17 4.24
CA HIS A 16 10.52 -2.17 3.07
C HIS A 16 9.06 -2.02 3.43
N TRP A 17 8.33 -1.26 2.61
CA TRP A 17 6.90 -1.02 2.74
C TRP A 17 6.15 -1.53 1.51
N SER A 18 5.00 -2.14 1.74
CA SER A 18 4.06 -2.57 0.69
C SER A 18 2.62 -2.29 1.13
N LEU A 19 1.64 -2.46 0.24
CA LEU A 19 0.23 -2.19 0.53
C LEU A 19 -0.59 -3.48 0.52
N LEU A 20 -1.37 -3.70 1.58
CA LEU A 20 -2.39 -4.76 1.65
C LEU A 20 -3.79 -4.13 1.68
N VAL A 21 -4.67 -4.58 0.79
CA VAL A 21 -6.04 -4.04 0.64
C VAL A 21 -7.04 -5.19 0.75
N TYR A 22 -8.00 -5.08 1.68
CA TYR A 22 -9.11 -6.03 1.76
C TYR A 22 -10.31 -5.49 0.98
N HIS A 23 -10.79 -6.25 0.00
CA HIS A 23 -12.00 -5.94 -0.76
C HIS A 23 -13.15 -6.84 -0.31
N ARG A 24 -14.04 -6.28 0.52
CA ARG A 24 -15.11 -7.02 1.20
C ARG A 24 -16.06 -7.73 0.23
N THR A 25 -16.47 -7.07 -0.86
CA THR A 25 -17.42 -7.64 -1.82
C THR A 25 -16.89 -8.88 -2.53
N ASN A 26 -15.58 -8.92 -2.81
CA ASN A 26 -14.94 -10.07 -3.45
C ASN A 26 -14.42 -11.08 -2.43
N ASN A 27 -14.45 -10.73 -1.14
CA ASN A 27 -13.78 -11.45 -0.06
C ASN A 27 -12.31 -11.77 -0.37
N THR A 28 -11.55 -10.78 -0.85
CA THR A 28 -10.15 -10.97 -1.28
C THR A 28 -9.24 -9.91 -0.68
N TYR A 29 -8.06 -10.34 -0.24
CA TYR A 29 -6.92 -9.47 0.01
C TYR A 29 -6.07 -9.32 -1.25
N TYR A 30 -5.77 -8.08 -1.61
CA TYR A 30 -4.86 -7.71 -2.68
C TYR A 30 -3.57 -7.13 -2.08
N HIS A 31 -2.42 -7.72 -2.42
CA HIS A 31 -1.11 -7.26 -2.00
C HIS A 31 -0.40 -6.57 -3.17
N LEU A 32 -0.06 -5.30 -3.01
CA LEU A 32 0.67 -4.49 -3.98
C LEU A 32 2.05 -4.19 -3.41
N ASP A 33 3.09 -4.64 -4.11
CA ASP A 33 4.48 -4.53 -3.66
C ASP A 33 5.37 -4.02 -4.80
N SER A 34 5.94 -2.82 -4.64
CA SER A 34 6.83 -2.20 -5.63
C SER A 34 8.20 -2.87 -5.72
N TRP A 35 8.50 -3.83 -4.84
CA TRP A 35 9.74 -4.61 -4.84
C TRP A 35 9.43 -6.10 -4.89
N ASN A 36 8.77 -6.56 -5.95
CA ASN A 36 8.68 -7.98 -6.33
C ASN A 36 8.37 -8.94 -5.15
N GLU A 37 7.22 -8.75 -4.50
CA GLU A 37 6.71 -9.59 -3.41
C GLU A 37 7.60 -9.72 -2.15
N HIS A 38 8.56 -8.82 -1.92
CA HIS A 38 9.46 -8.89 -0.75
C HIS A 38 8.70 -8.91 0.59
N ASN A 39 7.55 -8.24 0.68
CA ASN A 39 6.73 -8.23 1.89
C ASN A 39 5.62 -9.29 1.91
N ARG A 40 5.57 -10.24 0.97
CA ARG A 40 4.47 -11.21 0.83
C ARG A 40 4.23 -12.01 2.10
N HIS A 41 5.29 -12.45 2.79
CA HIS A 41 5.15 -13.17 4.06
C HIS A 41 4.47 -12.31 5.14
N HIS A 42 4.94 -11.07 5.32
CA HIS A 42 4.38 -10.13 6.31
C HIS A 42 2.94 -9.72 5.96
N ALA A 43 2.63 -9.58 4.67
CA ALA A 43 1.29 -9.29 4.18
C ALA A 43 0.33 -10.46 4.46
N HIS A 44 0.74 -11.70 4.15
CA HIS A 44 -0.04 -12.90 4.47
C HIS A 44 -0.26 -13.07 5.97
N PHE A 45 0.78 -12.88 6.79
CA PHE A 45 0.66 -12.96 8.24
C PHE A 45 -0.36 -11.95 8.76
N THR A 46 -0.28 -10.70 8.28
CA THR A 46 -1.20 -9.63 8.65
C THR A 46 -2.63 -9.95 8.21
N ALA A 47 -2.83 -10.43 6.98
CA ALA A 47 -4.13 -10.87 6.48
C ALA A 47 -4.75 -11.95 7.40
N ASN A 48 -3.99 -12.98 7.77
CA ASN A 48 -4.45 -14.04 8.66
C ASN A 48 -4.81 -13.53 10.08
N GLN A 49 -4.14 -12.49 10.60
CA GLN A 49 -4.54 -11.89 11.87
C GLN A 49 -5.85 -11.10 11.73
N MET A 50 -6.00 -10.35 10.64
CA MET A 50 -7.19 -9.56 10.36
C MET A 50 -8.43 -10.43 10.11
N GLU A 51 -8.27 -11.64 9.55
CA GLU A 51 -9.37 -12.62 9.41
C GLU A 51 -10.10 -12.89 10.73
N LYS A 52 -9.38 -12.91 11.86
CA LYS A 52 -9.94 -13.20 13.19
C LYS A 52 -10.91 -12.11 13.68
N VAL A 53 -10.85 -10.91 13.10
CA VAL A 53 -11.64 -9.75 13.53
C VAL A 53 -12.61 -9.25 12.47
N LEU A 54 -12.40 -9.59 11.20
CA LEU A 54 -13.22 -9.08 10.09
C LEU A 54 -14.63 -9.70 10.00
N ASN A 55 -14.93 -10.73 10.80
CA ASN A 55 -16.21 -11.45 10.77
C ASN A 55 -16.65 -11.77 9.33
N ALA A 56 -15.69 -12.16 8.48
CA ALA A 56 -15.96 -12.54 7.11
C ALA A 56 -16.74 -13.87 7.12
N PRO A 57 -17.71 -14.05 6.21
CA PRO A 57 -18.52 -15.27 6.16
C PRO A 57 -17.69 -16.51 5.84
N GLU A 58 -16.62 -16.32 5.06
CA GLU A 58 -15.67 -17.36 4.66
C GLU A 58 -14.24 -16.80 4.69
N ARG A 59 -13.25 -17.69 4.68
CA ARG A 59 -11.84 -17.30 4.61
C ARG A 59 -11.58 -16.48 3.33
N PRO A 60 -11.06 -15.25 3.45
CA PRO A 60 -10.71 -14.45 2.29
C PRO A 60 -9.64 -15.09 1.41
N ASN A 61 -9.72 -14.83 0.10
CA ASN A 61 -8.62 -15.12 -0.83
C ASN A 61 -7.45 -14.16 -0.58
N PHE A 62 -6.26 -14.52 -1.06
CA PHE A 62 -5.09 -13.66 -1.08
C PHE A 62 -4.46 -13.67 -2.47
N GLU A 63 -4.31 -12.49 -3.06
CA GLU A 63 -3.77 -12.29 -4.39
C GLU A 63 -2.68 -11.21 -4.37
N SER A 64 -1.54 -11.52 -4.98
CA SER A 64 -0.52 -10.52 -5.27
C SER A 64 -0.83 -9.87 -6.61
N ILE A 65 -0.85 -8.53 -6.63
CA ILE A 65 -1.10 -7.74 -7.83
C ILE A 65 0.24 -7.26 -8.38
N GLU A 66 0.49 -7.55 -9.64
CA GLU A 66 1.63 -6.99 -10.35
C GLU A 66 1.42 -5.47 -10.53
N VAL A 67 2.42 -4.70 -10.11
CA VAL A 67 2.42 -3.24 -10.14
C VAL A 67 3.76 -2.73 -10.66
N PRO A 68 3.84 -1.48 -11.15
CA PRO A 68 5.11 -0.91 -11.57
C PRO A 68 6.18 -1.02 -10.47
N PRO A 69 7.37 -1.56 -10.79
CA PRO A 69 8.42 -1.71 -9.80
C PRO A 69 9.06 -0.36 -9.46
N GLN A 70 9.56 -0.22 -8.23
CA GLN A 70 10.44 0.88 -7.88
C GLN A 70 11.84 0.65 -8.45
N HIS A 71 12.53 1.74 -8.81
CA HIS A 71 13.90 1.68 -9.35
C HIS A 71 14.96 2.23 -8.39
N ASN A 72 14.61 2.49 -7.13
CA ASN A 72 15.53 2.97 -6.10
C ASN A 72 15.26 2.35 -4.73
N GLY A 73 16.11 2.64 -3.75
CA GLY A 73 16.08 2.06 -2.41
C GLY A 73 15.10 2.71 -1.40
N TYR A 74 14.36 3.76 -1.77
CA TYR A 74 13.71 4.64 -0.79
C TYR A 74 12.27 5.07 -1.12
N ASP A 75 11.76 4.72 -2.31
CA ASP A 75 10.40 5.10 -2.75
C ASP A 75 9.30 4.12 -2.32
N CYS A 76 9.59 2.96 -1.72
CA CYS A 76 8.56 1.97 -1.36
C CYS A 76 7.38 2.57 -0.57
N GLY A 77 7.66 3.44 0.41
CA GLY A 77 6.63 4.16 1.16
C GLY A 77 5.80 5.13 0.30
N MET A 78 6.41 5.75 -0.71
CA MET A 78 5.69 6.60 -1.66
C MET A 78 4.77 5.79 -2.58
N TYR A 79 5.21 4.63 -3.07
CA TYR A 79 4.35 3.72 -3.84
C TYR A 79 3.12 3.31 -3.04
N VAL A 80 3.29 2.97 -1.74
CA VAL A 80 2.15 2.69 -0.84
C VAL A 80 1.16 3.86 -0.79
N MET A 81 1.64 5.10 -0.68
CA MET A 81 0.77 6.29 -0.66
C MET A 81 0.05 6.51 -2.00
N CYS A 82 0.78 6.45 -3.12
CA CYS A 82 0.23 6.62 -4.47
C CYS A 82 -0.87 5.59 -4.78
N PHE A 83 -0.61 4.29 -4.52
CA PHE A 83 -1.62 3.25 -4.71
C PHE A 83 -2.82 3.42 -3.78
N SER A 84 -2.59 3.81 -2.53
CA SER A 84 -3.68 4.06 -1.58
C SER A 84 -4.60 5.19 -2.07
N GLU A 85 -4.02 6.29 -2.54
CA GLU A 85 -4.80 7.42 -3.09
C GLU A 85 -5.61 7.03 -4.33
N LEU A 86 -4.99 6.32 -5.29
CA LEU A 86 -5.69 5.86 -6.49
C LEU A 86 -6.83 4.90 -6.15
N LEU A 87 -6.62 3.93 -5.27
CA LEU A 87 -7.65 2.97 -4.88
C LEU A 87 -8.78 3.64 -4.08
N CYS A 88 -8.46 4.61 -3.23
CA CYS A 88 -9.47 5.44 -2.56
C CYS A 88 -10.29 6.23 -3.59
N HIS A 89 -9.65 6.83 -4.59
CA HIS A 89 -10.34 7.52 -5.66
C HIS A 89 -11.25 6.56 -6.46
N GLN A 90 -10.75 5.37 -6.79
CA GLN A 90 -11.52 4.31 -7.46
C GLN A 90 -12.81 4.01 -6.68
N TYR A 91 -12.68 3.75 -5.38
CA TYR A 91 -13.78 3.38 -4.51
C TYR A 91 -14.82 4.51 -4.36
N LEU A 92 -14.37 5.75 -4.13
CA LEU A 92 -15.26 6.89 -3.91
C LEU A 92 -15.97 7.36 -5.17
N SER A 93 -15.30 7.26 -6.33
CA SER A 93 -15.86 7.70 -7.62
C SER A 93 -16.58 6.60 -8.40
N ASN A 94 -16.53 5.36 -7.92
CA ASN A 94 -16.99 4.17 -8.65
C ASN A 94 -16.44 4.10 -10.09
N SER A 95 -15.18 4.50 -10.26
CA SER A 95 -14.47 4.50 -11.54
C SER A 95 -13.49 3.32 -11.60
N LYS A 96 -12.80 3.16 -12.73
CA LYS A 96 -11.63 2.26 -12.82
C LYS A 96 -10.37 3.12 -12.76
N VAL A 97 -9.37 2.66 -12.00
CA VAL A 97 -8.04 3.28 -12.00
C VAL A 97 -7.02 2.36 -12.63
N ASP A 98 -6.03 2.97 -13.28
CA ASP A 98 -4.91 2.28 -13.88
C ASP A 98 -3.71 2.32 -12.92
N LEU A 99 -3.42 1.20 -12.27
CA LEU A 99 -2.26 1.09 -11.37
C LEU A 99 -0.93 1.21 -12.12
N SER A 100 -0.89 0.96 -13.44
CA SER A 100 0.32 1.12 -14.24
C SER A 100 0.75 2.57 -14.41
N SER A 101 -0.15 3.53 -14.11
CA SER A 101 0.16 4.96 -14.10
C SER A 101 1.10 5.40 -12.97
N VAL A 102 1.33 4.56 -11.95
CA VAL A 102 2.25 4.84 -10.83
C VAL A 102 3.70 4.53 -11.24
N THR A 103 4.23 5.32 -12.17
CA THR A 103 5.62 5.20 -12.63
C THR A 103 6.61 5.81 -11.62
N PRO A 104 7.92 5.52 -11.72
CA PRO A 104 8.94 6.18 -10.91
C PRO A 104 8.87 7.72 -10.99
N GLU A 105 8.61 8.28 -12.17
CA GLU A 105 8.48 9.72 -12.39
C GLU A 105 7.25 10.29 -11.67
N PHE A 106 6.11 9.61 -11.78
CA PHE A 106 4.89 9.98 -11.05
C PHE A 106 5.12 9.98 -9.53
N VAL A 107 5.82 8.96 -9.03
CA VAL A 107 6.16 8.83 -7.61
C VAL A 107 7.09 9.96 -7.15
N ALA A 108 8.11 10.31 -7.94
CA ALA A 108 9.02 11.42 -7.65
C ALA A 108 8.28 12.76 -7.62
N GLU A 109 7.41 13.04 -8.58
CA GLU A 109 6.55 14.24 -8.55
C GLU A 109 5.64 14.27 -7.33
N LYS A 110 5.06 13.11 -6.98
CA LYS A 110 4.16 13.01 -5.84
C LYS A 110 4.90 13.27 -4.53
N ARG A 111 6.14 12.81 -4.40
CA ARG A 111 6.99 13.08 -3.24
C ARG A 111 7.19 14.58 -3.03
N GLN A 112 7.47 15.31 -4.10
CA GLN A 112 7.58 16.78 -4.03
C GLN A 112 6.25 17.42 -3.64
N LYS A 113 5.14 17.01 -4.26
CA LYS A 113 3.80 17.54 -3.95
C LYS A 113 3.42 17.32 -2.48
N ILE A 114 3.70 16.14 -1.91
CA ILE A 114 3.44 15.85 -0.49
C ILE A 114 4.29 16.74 0.41
N TYR A 115 5.57 16.92 0.09
CA TYR A 115 6.45 17.81 0.84
C TYR A 115 5.93 19.26 0.83
N ASP A 116 5.58 19.79 -0.33
CA ASP A 116 5.04 21.14 -0.47
C ASP A 116 3.72 21.31 0.29
N GLN A 117 2.85 20.29 0.27
CA GLN A 117 1.61 20.28 1.05
C GLN A 117 1.89 20.30 2.56
N ILE A 118 2.86 19.54 3.05
CA ILE A 118 3.24 19.57 4.48
C ILE A 118 3.73 20.96 4.88
N LEU A 119 4.56 21.61 4.05
CA LEU A 119 5.04 22.97 4.32
C LEU A 119 3.89 23.98 4.33
N HIS A 120 2.99 23.90 3.36
CA HIS A 120 1.82 24.77 3.29
C HIS A 120 0.93 24.61 4.52
N LEU A 121 0.61 23.37 4.92
CA LEU A 121 -0.20 23.09 6.11
C LEU A 121 0.45 23.62 7.38
N ARG A 122 1.79 23.57 7.48
CA ARG A 122 2.54 24.16 8.60
C ARG A 122 2.40 25.67 8.68
N GLU A 123 2.27 26.38 7.56
CA GLU A 123 2.17 27.84 7.52
C GLU A 123 0.78 28.36 7.90
N ILE A 124 -0.26 27.55 7.74
CA ILE A 124 -1.65 27.94 8.00
C ILE A 124 -2.19 27.45 9.35
N MET A 125 -1.40 26.69 10.11
CA MET A 125 -1.68 26.29 11.50
C MET A 125 -1.05 27.27 12.49
#